data_AF-A0A1B6LH65-F1
#
_entry.id   AF-A0A1B6LH65-F1
#
_cell.length_a   1.000
_cell.length_b   1.000
_cell.length_c   1.000
_cell.angle_alpha   90.00
_cell.angle_beta   90.00
_cell.angle_gamma   90.00
#
_symmetry.space_group_name_H-M   'P 1'
#
loop_
_entity.id
_entity.type
_entity.pdbx_description
1 polymer ?
#
loop_
_entity_poly.entity_id
_entity_poly.type
_entity_poly.pdbx_seq_one_letter_code
_entity_poly.pdbx_strand_id
1 'polypeptide(L)'
;MWKILWCSWILLVSAALAESEPHFGSWMHMGLLEESPEPLACGKTPGLSPGQTKLCHLYEDHMPGVGRGARAGIDECQWQFRHRRWNCSIVHDASVFGPVVKIASREAAFTHAIAAAGVVFSIARACRDGQLSSCGCSRSGRPRDLHRDWIWGGCGDN
;
A
#
# COMPACT_ATOMS: atom_id res chain seq x y z
N MET A 1 -15.34 43.52 9.13
CA MET A 1 -13.88 43.63 8.93
C MET A 1 -13.12 42.39 9.38
N TRP A 2 -13.37 41.83 10.57
CA TRP A 2 -12.69 40.62 11.09
C TRP A 2 -12.84 39.36 10.22
N LYS A 3 -14.01 39.15 9.58
CA LYS A 3 -14.27 37.96 8.74
C LYS A 3 -13.36 37.85 7.51
N ILE A 4 -12.94 38.98 6.93
CA ILE A 4 -12.06 39.02 5.75
C ILE A 4 -10.63 38.68 6.17
N LEU A 5 -10.17 39.25 7.29
CA LEU A 5 -8.86 38.94 7.86
C LEU A 5 -8.75 37.47 8.29
N TRP A 6 -9.84 36.88 8.79
CA TRP A 6 -9.89 35.46 9.14
C TRP A 6 -9.82 34.53 7.93
N CYS A 7 -10.51 34.86 6.83
CA CYS A 7 -10.38 34.11 5.57
C CYS A 7 -8.99 34.25 4.95
N SER A 8 -8.41 35.45 4.95
CA SER A 8 -7.02 35.64 4.49
C SER A 8 -6.02 34.90 5.36
N TRP A 9 -6.22 34.82 6.68
CA TRP A 9 -5.36 34.03 7.57
C TRP A 9 -5.47 32.53 7.30
N ILE A 10 -6.69 32.00 7.11
CA ILE A 10 -6.90 30.59 6.75
C ILE A 10 -6.29 30.27 5.40
N LEU A 11 -6.44 31.14 4.40
CA LEU A 11 -5.86 30.96 3.08
C LEU A 11 -4.33 31.06 3.10
N LEU A 12 -3.76 31.97 3.90
CA LEU A 12 -2.31 32.08 4.10
C LEU A 12 -1.74 30.88 4.86
N VAL A 13 -2.43 30.38 5.89
CA VAL A 13 -2.02 29.17 6.62
C VAL A 13 -2.17 27.93 5.75
N SER A 14 -3.21 27.85 4.91
CA SER A 14 -3.39 26.73 3.98
C SER A 14 -2.38 26.76 2.82
N ALA A 15 -2.03 27.96 2.32
CA ALA A 15 -0.99 28.12 1.32
C ALA A 15 0.40 27.81 1.89
N ALA A 16 0.67 28.19 3.14
CA ALA A 16 1.91 27.86 3.85
C ALA A 16 2.04 26.36 4.19
N LEU A 17 0.93 25.62 4.25
CA LEU A 17 0.92 24.15 4.39
C LEU A 17 0.96 23.41 3.03
N ALA A 18 0.84 24.12 1.91
CA ALA A 18 0.78 23.51 0.57
C ALA A 18 2.16 23.40 -0.11
N GLU A 19 3.22 23.93 0.48
CA GLU A 19 4.56 23.91 -0.11
C GLU A 19 5.61 23.48 0.91
N SER A 20 5.83 22.17 1.06
CA SER A 20 7.17 21.54 1.28
C SER A 20 7.07 20.07 1.70
N GLU A 21 7.04 19.15 0.73
CA GLU A 21 7.66 17.82 0.89
C GLU A 21 8.13 17.37 -0.51
N PRO A 22 9.38 17.68 -0.91
CA PRO A 22 9.92 17.34 -2.24
C PRO A 22 10.39 15.88 -2.35
N HIS A 23 9.99 15.00 -1.43
CA HIS A 23 10.39 13.58 -1.41
C HIS A 23 9.20 12.62 -1.33
N PHE A 24 8.15 12.82 -2.12
CA PHE A 24 6.99 11.91 -2.14
C PHE A 24 7.17 10.78 -3.16
N GLY A 25 8.09 9.85 -2.86
CA GLY A 25 8.01 8.51 -3.44
C GLY A 25 6.70 7.86 -2.98
N SER A 26 5.91 7.34 -3.90
CA SER A 26 4.75 6.55 -3.52
C SER A 26 5.26 5.24 -2.91
N TRP A 27 4.73 4.83 -1.77
CA TRP A 27 5.05 3.53 -1.16
C TRP A 27 4.81 2.35 -2.13
N MET A 28 3.94 2.55 -3.13
CA MET A 28 3.72 1.59 -4.23
C MET A 28 4.99 1.32 -5.05
N HIS A 29 6.00 2.21 -5.01
CA HIS A 29 7.30 2.01 -5.65
C HIS A 29 8.05 0.80 -5.12
N MET A 30 7.75 0.34 -3.89
CA MET A 30 8.29 -0.93 -3.37
C MET A 30 7.95 -2.14 -4.26
N GLY A 31 6.81 -2.11 -4.97
CA GLY A 31 6.46 -3.15 -5.93
C GLY A 31 7.28 -3.13 -7.23
N LEU A 32 8.00 -2.03 -7.51
CA LEU A 32 8.91 -1.94 -8.67
C LEU A 32 10.36 -2.31 -8.30
N LEU A 33 10.71 -2.24 -7.01
CA LEU A 33 12.05 -2.58 -6.51
C LEU A 33 12.29 -4.09 -6.39
N GLU A 34 11.24 -4.92 -6.52
CA GLU A 34 11.32 -6.39 -6.49
C GLU A 34 12.11 -6.98 -7.68
N GLU A 35 12.27 -6.24 -8.78
CA GLU A 35 13.13 -6.66 -9.90
C GLU A 35 14.63 -6.52 -9.59
N SER A 36 15.01 -5.91 -8.45
CA SER A 36 16.40 -5.73 -8.06
C SER A 36 16.90 -6.86 -7.15
N PRO A 37 18.15 -7.34 -7.32
CA PRO A 37 18.73 -8.38 -6.47
C PRO A 37 19.08 -7.90 -5.05
N GLU A 38 18.84 -6.63 -4.72
CA GLU A 38 19.07 -6.10 -3.38
C GLU A 38 17.82 -6.25 -2.50
N PRO A 39 17.95 -6.73 -1.25
CA PRO A 39 16.83 -6.77 -0.32
C PRO A 39 16.27 -5.35 -0.10
N LEU A 40 14.94 -5.24 -0.04
CA LEU A 40 14.19 -4.01 0.27
C LEU A 40 14.67 -3.43 1.61
N ALA A 41 15.65 -2.54 1.57
CA ALA A 41 16.23 -1.94 2.76
C ALA A 41 15.44 -0.68 3.16
N CYS A 42 14.97 -0.63 4.41
CA CYS A 42 14.16 0.47 4.96
C CYS A 42 14.80 1.86 4.82
N GLY A 43 16.14 1.94 4.81
CA GLY A 43 16.88 3.19 4.60
C GLY A 43 17.04 3.61 3.13
N LYS A 44 16.79 2.71 2.18
CA LYS A 44 16.85 2.96 0.73
C LYS A 44 15.47 3.19 0.11
N THR A 45 14.38 2.88 0.82
CA THR A 45 13.02 3.08 0.34
C THR A 45 12.67 4.58 0.31
N PRO A 46 12.48 5.20 -0.87
CA PRO A 46 12.15 6.61 -0.95
C PRO A 46 10.71 6.85 -0.45
N GLY A 47 10.49 7.99 0.22
CA GLY A 47 9.15 8.45 0.62
C GLY A 47 8.58 7.85 1.91
N LEU A 48 9.36 7.11 2.70
CA LEU A 48 8.94 6.72 4.04
C LEU A 48 9.10 7.88 5.03
N SER A 49 8.03 8.18 5.78
CA SER A 49 8.10 9.07 6.94
C SER A 49 8.96 8.46 8.06
N PRO A 50 9.50 9.28 8.99
CA PRO A 50 10.30 8.76 10.11
C PRO A 50 9.59 7.68 10.95
N GLY A 51 8.26 7.77 11.09
CA GLY A 51 7.46 6.74 11.77
C GLY A 51 7.38 5.45 10.97
N GLN A 52 7.19 5.54 9.66
CA GLN A 52 7.17 4.37 8.77
C GLN A 52 8.55 3.71 8.67
N THR A 53 9.64 4.47 8.69
CA THR A 53 11.01 3.91 8.72
C THR A 53 11.23 3.07 9.98
N LYS A 54 10.78 3.55 11.15
CA LYS A 54 10.84 2.76 12.40
C LYS A 54 10.02 1.47 12.29
N LEU A 55 8.82 1.55 11.72
CA LEU A 55 7.96 0.39 11.52
C LEU A 55 8.58 -0.62 10.55
N CYS A 56 9.19 -0.13 9.47
CA CYS A 56 9.90 -0.94 8.49
C CYS A 56 11.04 -1.72 9.14
N HIS A 57 11.86 -1.07 9.99
CA HIS A 57 12.92 -1.77 10.72
C HIS A 57 12.38 -2.78 11.74
N LEU A 58 11.22 -2.51 12.35
CA LEU A 58 10.60 -3.44 13.29
C LEU A 58 10.08 -4.71 12.60
N TYR A 59 9.62 -4.58 11.35
CA TYR A 59 9.01 -5.66 10.55
C TYR A 59 9.79 -5.88 9.24
N GLU A 60 11.12 -5.86 9.32
CA GLU A 60 12.00 -5.94 8.14
C GLU A 60 11.79 -7.25 7.34
N ASP A 61 11.50 -8.35 8.05
CA ASP A 61 11.14 -9.65 7.47
C ASP A 61 9.80 -9.63 6.69
N HIS A 62 8.94 -8.65 6.92
CA HIS A 62 7.66 -8.49 6.22
C HIS A 62 7.82 -7.73 4.89
N MET A 63 8.90 -6.97 4.73
CA MET A 63 9.10 -6.07 3.58
C MET A 63 9.11 -6.78 2.22
N PRO A 64 9.66 -8.00 2.06
CA PRO A 64 9.50 -8.77 0.82
C PRO A 64 8.02 -9.09 0.50
N GLY A 65 7.21 -9.37 1.52
CA GLY A 65 5.77 -9.58 1.36
C GLY A 65 5.04 -8.30 0.97
N VAL A 66 5.42 -7.15 1.54
CA VAL A 66 4.92 -5.82 1.18
C VAL A 66 5.23 -5.50 -0.29
N GLY A 67 6.47 -5.74 -0.74
CA GLY A 67 6.88 -5.55 -2.15
C GLY A 67 6.02 -6.37 -3.12
N ARG A 68 5.92 -7.69 -2.88
CA ARG A 68 5.07 -8.60 -3.66
C ARG A 68 3.63 -8.16 -3.73
N GLY A 69 3.08 -7.75 -2.59
CA GLY A 69 1.68 -7.32 -2.51
C GLY A 69 1.44 -6.01 -3.24
N ALA A 70 2.36 -5.05 -3.14
CA ALA A 70 2.30 -3.82 -3.92
C ALA A 70 2.36 -4.12 -5.42
N ARG A 71 3.23 -5.05 -5.86
CA ARG A 71 3.32 -5.45 -7.27
C ARG A 71 2.05 -6.09 -7.77
N ALA A 72 1.50 -7.05 -7.01
CA ALA A 72 0.24 -7.70 -7.34
C ALA A 72 -0.91 -6.68 -7.46
N GLY A 73 -0.95 -5.66 -6.60
CA GLY A 73 -1.93 -4.58 -6.69
C GLY A 73 -1.78 -3.73 -7.97
N ILE A 74 -0.55 -3.48 -8.41
CA ILE A 74 -0.28 -2.77 -9.68
C ILE A 74 -0.75 -3.61 -10.87
N ASP A 75 -0.40 -4.88 -10.90
CA ASP A 75 -0.76 -5.80 -11.98
C ASP A 75 -2.29 -5.97 -12.07
N GLU A 76 -2.98 -6.09 -10.93
CA GLU A 76 -4.44 -6.16 -10.89
C GLU A 76 -5.10 -4.84 -11.31
N CYS A 77 -4.51 -3.69 -10.96
CA CYS A 77 -4.99 -2.39 -11.43
C CYS A 77 -4.93 -2.28 -12.96
N GLN A 78 -3.80 -2.67 -13.56
CA GLN A 78 -3.64 -2.73 -15.01
C GLN A 78 -4.66 -3.67 -15.64
N TRP A 79 -4.86 -4.84 -15.03
CA TRP A 79 -5.85 -5.80 -15.49
C TRP A 79 -7.26 -5.21 -15.51
N GLN A 80 -7.71 -4.59 -14.41
CA GLN A 80 -9.05 -4.02 -14.29
C GLN A 80 -9.29 -2.86 -15.26
N PHE A 81 -8.25 -2.06 -15.54
CA PHE A 81 -8.37 -0.85 -16.37
C PHE A 81 -7.88 -1.01 -17.82
N ARG A 82 -7.48 -2.22 -18.25
CA ARG A 82 -6.89 -2.50 -19.59
C ARG A 82 -7.68 -1.99 -20.81
N HIS A 83 -8.98 -1.77 -20.68
CA HIS A 83 -9.84 -1.26 -21.76
C HIS A 83 -10.43 0.14 -21.46
N ARG A 84 -9.79 0.90 -20.57
CA ARG A 84 -10.18 2.26 -20.17
C ARG A 84 -9.18 3.27 -20.72
N ARG A 85 -9.59 4.54 -20.84
CA ARG A 85 -8.73 5.63 -21.33
C ARG A 85 -7.49 5.81 -20.45
N TRP A 86 -7.69 5.73 -19.14
CA TRP A 86 -6.62 5.55 -18.18
C TRP A 86 -6.54 4.07 -17.84
N ASN A 87 -5.42 3.43 -18.18
CA ASN A 87 -5.24 1.98 -18.15
C ASN A 87 -4.34 1.49 -17.00
N CYS A 88 -4.07 2.36 -16.02
CA CYS A 88 -3.19 2.07 -14.90
C CYS A 88 -1.75 1.65 -15.30
N SER A 89 -1.27 2.07 -16.48
CA SER A 89 0.12 1.82 -16.90
C SER A 89 1.12 2.50 -15.95
N ILE A 90 2.21 1.81 -15.63
CA ILE A 90 3.31 2.37 -14.82
C ILE A 90 3.97 3.49 -15.61
N VAL A 91 4.14 4.64 -14.97
CA VAL A 91 5.03 5.71 -15.42
C VAL A 91 6.32 5.52 -14.65
N HIS A 92 7.48 5.47 -15.31
CA HIS A 92 8.80 5.30 -14.69
C HIS A 92 9.22 6.54 -13.86
N ASP A 93 8.41 6.88 -12.88
CA ASP A 93 8.59 7.97 -11.93
C ASP A 93 8.35 7.42 -10.50
N ALA A 94 8.85 8.11 -9.48
CA ALA A 94 8.77 7.69 -8.07
C ALA A 94 7.32 7.51 -7.56
N SER A 95 6.33 8.02 -8.30
CA SER A 95 4.90 7.93 -8.02
C SER A 95 4.23 6.64 -8.54
N VAL A 96 4.91 5.83 -9.36
CA VAL A 96 4.39 4.63 -10.07
C VAL A 96 3.30 4.91 -11.10
N PHE A 97 2.31 5.75 -10.78
CA PHE A 97 1.17 6.08 -11.66
C PHE A 97 1.11 7.56 -12.08
N GLY A 98 2.18 8.34 -11.85
CA GLY A 98 2.27 9.74 -12.26
C GLY A 98 1.40 10.69 -11.44
N PRO A 99 0.97 11.84 -11.99
CA PRO A 99 0.14 12.83 -11.29
C PRO A 99 -1.26 12.34 -10.91
N VAL A 100 -1.75 11.25 -11.51
CA VAL A 100 -3.11 10.76 -11.26
C VAL A 100 -3.31 10.38 -9.80
N VAL A 101 -2.28 9.81 -9.16
CA VAL A 101 -2.31 9.49 -7.72
C VAL A 101 -2.15 10.72 -6.82
N LYS A 102 -1.77 11.88 -7.37
CA LYS A 102 -1.63 13.14 -6.62
C LYS A 102 -2.94 13.93 -6.57
N ILE A 103 -3.89 13.62 -7.46
CA ILE A 103 -5.19 14.30 -7.55
C ILE A 103 -6.25 13.41 -6.92
N ALA A 104 -7.17 13.99 -6.15
CA ALA A 104 -8.32 13.29 -5.59
C ALA A 104 -9.30 12.85 -6.70
N SER A 105 -9.00 11.72 -7.33
CA SER A 105 -9.75 11.11 -8.43
C SER A 105 -10.30 9.73 -8.03
N ARG A 106 -11.25 9.20 -8.81
CA ARG A 106 -11.78 7.85 -8.59
C ARG A 106 -10.70 6.79 -8.86
N GLU A 107 -9.84 7.07 -9.83
CA GLU A 107 -8.69 6.27 -10.22
C GLU A 107 -7.67 6.22 -9.09
N ALA A 108 -7.33 7.36 -8.47
CA ALA A 108 -6.45 7.41 -7.30
C ALA A 108 -7.02 6.60 -6.12
N ALA A 109 -8.31 6.78 -5.81
CA ALA A 109 -8.97 6.01 -4.75
C ALA A 109 -8.89 4.50 -5.01
N PHE A 110 -9.11 4.07 -6.26
CA PHE A 110 -9.00 2.67 -6.64
C PHE A 110 -7.55 2.15 -6.50
N THR A 111 -6.55 2.90 -6.99
CA THR A 111 -5.14 2.48 -6.90
C THR A 111 -4.67 2.26 -5.47
N HIS A 112 -5.03 3.17 -4.55
CA HIS A 112 -4.71 3.00 -3.13
C HIS A 112 -5.41 1.79 -2.51
N ALA A 113 -6.69 1.58 -2.84
CA ALA A 113 -7.45 0.45 -2.33
C ALA A 113 -6.88 -0.89 -2.82
N ILE A 114 -6.61 -1.03 -4.11
CA ILE A 114 -6.10 -2.29 -4.68
C ILE A 114 -4.66 -2.57 -4.26
N ALA A 115 -3.80 -1.55 -4.15
CA ALA A 115 -2.45 -1.71 -3.64
C ALA A 115 -2.46 -2.16 -2.17
N ALA A 116 -3.28 -1.54 -1.32
CA ALA A 116 -3.41 -1.94 0.08
C ALA A 116 -3.96 -3.37 0.21
N ALA A 117 -4.96 -3.72 -0.59
CA ALA A 117 -5.49 -5.08 -0.65
C ALA A 117 -4.41 -6.09 -1.07
N GLY A 118 -3.59 -5.76 -2.06
CA GLY A 118 -2.47 -6.60 -2.50
C GLY A 118 -1.45 -6.85 -1.39
N VAL A 119 -1.06 -5.82 -0.63
CA VAL A 119 -0.16 -5.96 0.53
C VAL A 119 -0.76 -6.86 1.60
N VAL A 120 -2.00 -6.61 2.02
CA VAL A 120 -2.67 -7.42 3.05
C VAL A 120 -2.77 -8.87 2.61
N PHE A 121 -3.16 -9.12 1.37
CA PHE A 121 -3.27 -10.47 0.80
C PHE A 121 -1.93 -11.20 0.76
N SER A 122 -0.86 -10.51 0.34
CA SER A 122 0.50 -11.09 0.28
C SER A 122 1.02 -11.45 1.66
N ILE A 123 0.88 -10.55 2.65
CA ILE A 123 1.30 -10.79 4.03
C ILE A 123 0.50 -11.93 4.66
N ALA A 124 -0.83 -11.93 4.50
CA ALA A 124 -1.69 -12.94 5.10
C ALA A 124 -1.36 -14.36 4.60
N ARG A 125 -1.04 -14.49 3.30
CA ARG A 125 -0.52 -15.74 2.75
C ARG A 125 0.88 -16.08 3.25
N ALA A 126 1.78 -15.11 3.33
CA ALA A 126 3.12 -15.35 3.86
C ALA A 126 3.08 -15.86 5.32
N CYS A 127 2.14 -15.35 6.13
CA CYS A 127 1.85 -15.85 7.47
C CYS A 127 1.34 -17.29 7.45
N ARG A 128 0.34 -17.59 6.62
CA ARG A 128 -0.21 -18.94 6.48
C ARG A 128 0.85 -19.95 6.04
N ASP A 129 1.69 -19.57 5.09
CA ASP A 129 2.70 -20.44 4.49
C ASP A 129 3.96 -20.57 5.36
N GLY A 130 4.02 -19.90 6.52
CA GLY A 130 5.13 -19.97 7.48
C GLY A 130 6.40 -19.25 7.02
N GLN A 131 6.28 -18.30 6.08
CA GLN A 131 7.40 -17.49 5.59
C GLN A 131 7.83 -16.41 6.57
N LEU A 132 6.94 -16.03 7.50
CA LEU A 132 7.16 -15.01 8.51
C LEU A 132 7.16 -15.66 9.90
N SER A 133 8.14 -15.29 10.73
CA SER A 133 8.32 -15.87 12.06
C SER A 133 7.36 -15.31 13.12
N SER A 134 6.88 -14.09 12.89
CA SER A 134 6.02 -13.32 13.80
C SER A 134 4.54 -13.75 13.79
N CYS A 135 4.11 -14.46 12.74
CA CYS A 135 2.72 -14.82 12.51
C CYS A 135 2.60 -16.28 12.02
N GLY A 136 1.37 -16.76 11.87
CA GLY A 136 1.06 -18.11 11.43
C GLY A 136 -0.37 -18.20 10.90
N CYS A 137 -0.94 -19.40 10.90
CA CYS A 137 -2.31 -19.65 10.49
C CYS A 137 -3.34 -18.80 11.28
N SER A 138 -4.46 -18.49 10.63
CA SER A 138 -5.61 -17.87 11.28
C SER A 138 -6.03 -18.63 12.54
N ARG A 139 -6.29 -17.90 13.62
CA ARG A 139 -6.84 -18.46 14.87
C ARG A 139 -8.37 -18.48 14.90
N SER A 140 -9.00 -18.19 13.75
CA SER A 140 -10.45 -18.17 13.62
C SER A 140 -11.04 -19.54 13.93
N GLY A 141 -11.95 -19.56 14.91
CA GLY A 141 -12.72 -20.76 15.24
C GLY A 141 -13.69 -21.15 14.14
N ARG A 142 -14.26 -22.35 14.26
CA ARG A 142 -15.29 -22.85 13.34
C ARG A 142 -16.44 -21.83 13.19
N PRO A 143 -16.80 -21.42 11.96
CA PRO A 143 -17.97 -20.58 11.71
C PRO A 143 -19.26 -21.24 12.22
N ARG A 144 -20.15 -20.46 12.84
CA ARG A 144 -21.40 -20.97 13.45
C ARG A 144 -22.38 -21.52 12.41
N ASP A 145 -22.30 -20.99 11.20
CA ASP A 145 -23.10 -21.31 10.02
C ASP A 145 -22.52 -22.47 9.20
N LEU A 146 -21.34 -22.99 9.55
CA LEU A 146 -20.77 -24.14 8.85
C LEU A 146 -21.62 -25.39 9.10
N HIS A 147 -22.08 -26.02 8.02
CA HIS A 147 -22.89 -27.24 8.07
C HIS A 147 -22.18 -28.35 8.86
N ARG A 148 -22.94 -29.11 9.67
CA ARG A 148 -22.39 -30.06 10.66
C ARG A 148 -21.52 -31.15 10.04
N ASP A 149 -21.82 -31.53 8.81
CA ASP A 149 -21.09 -32.57 8.08
C ASP A 149 -19.68 -32.14 7.64
N TRP A 150 -19.39 -30.83 7.64
CA TRP A 150 -18.08 -30.31 7.26
C TRP A 150 -17.19 -30.18 8.49
N ILE A 151 -15.94 -30.62 8.38
CA ILE A 151 -14.93 -30.43 9.42
C ILE A 151 -14.20 -29.11 9.16
N TRP A 152 -14.12 -28.25 10.20
CA TRP A 152 -13.31 -27.04 10.12
C TRP A 152 -11.87 -27.37 10.49
N GLY A 153 -10.93 -26.97 9.65
CA GLY A 153 -9.51 -27.23 9.87
C GLY A 153 -8.66 -26.71 8.73
N GLY A 154 -7.38 -27.06 8.76
CA GLY A 154 -6.37 -26.52 7.86
C GLY A 154 -5.74 -25.22 8.37
N CYS A 155 -4.92 -24.60 7.53
CA CYS A 155 -4.25 -23.35 7.83
C CYS A 155 -4.92 -22.26 6.96
N GLY A 156 -5.68 -21.36 7.59
CA GLY A 156 -6.29 -20.22 6.91
C GLY A 156 -5.37 -18.99 6.89
N ASP A 157 -5.61 -18.08 5.95
CA ASP A 157 -4.94 -16.77 5.88
C ASP A 157 -5.20 -15.94 7.15
N ASN A 158 -4.17 -15.27 7.67
CA ASN A 158 -4.19 -14.48 8.91
C ASN A 158 -3.96 -12.99 8.64
#